data_AF-A0A2G5IH70-F1
#
_entry.id   AF-A0A2G5IH70-F1
#
_cell.length_a   1.000
_cell.length_b   1.000
_cell.length_c   1.000
_cell.angle_alpha   90.00
_cell.angle_beta   90.00
_cell.angle_gamma   90.00
#
_symmetry.space_group_name_H-M   'P 1'
#
loop_
_entity.id
_entity.type
_entity.pdbx_description
1 polymer ?
#
loop_
_entity_poly.entity_id
_entity_poly.type
_entity_poly.pdbx_seq_one_letter_code
_entity_poly.pdbx_strand_id
1 'polypeptide(L)'
;MVRWVEQENADWSQFPALTDKVTTVAEVFAQHRPEAERTVEHEAVEVLREFLASFPDPSQKRMLYTLLAAGMDSAQRPHHAAKAQALFNEHVAADPVGKP
;
A
#
# COMPACT_ATOMS: atom_id res chain seq x y z
N MET A 1 -8.25 19.19 17.42
CA MET A 1 -7.13 18.97 18.37
C MET A 1 -7.42 17.66 19.09
N VAL A 2 -6.92 16.54 18.55
CA VAL A 2 -7.29 15.18 19.01
C VAL A 2 -6.18 14.68 19.93
N ARG A 3 -6.46 14.61 21.25
CA ARG A 3 -5.58 13.99 22.25
C ARG A 3 -6.05 12.57 22.52
N TRP A 4 -5.54 11.59 21.78
CA TRP A 4 -5.72 10.19 22.12
C TRP A 4 -4.57 9.36 21.55
N VAL A 5 -3.43 9.34 22.25
CA VAL A 5 -2.52 8.17 22.43
C VAL A 5 -1.63 8.47 23.65
N GLU A 6 -2.23 8.54 24.83
CA GLU A 6 -1.51 8.45 26.11
C GLU A 6 -2.42 7.68 27.07
N GLN A 7 -2.51 6.37 26.85
CA GLN A 7 -3.04 5.48 27.88
C GLN A 7 -2.16 4.25 27.93
N GLU A 8 -1.07 4.36 28.69
CA GLU A 8 -0.07 3.31 29.00
C GLU A 8 -0.64 2.15 29.85
N ASN A 9 -1.93 1.86 29.73
CA ASN A 9 -2.59 0.78 30.46
C ASN A 9 -3.74 0.20 29.62
N ALA A 10 -3.42 -0.17 28.38
CA ALA A 10 -4.32 -0.99 27.59
C ALA A 10 -4.38 -2.37 28.27
N ASP A 11 -5.49 -2.66 28.94
CA ASP A 11 -5.77 -3.99 29.48
C ASP A 11 -5.98 -4.96 28.32
N TRP A 12 -4.89 -5.65 27.95
CA TRP A 12 -4.84 -6.61 26.85
C TRP A 12 -5.73 -7.84 27.06
N SER A 13 -6.33 -8.01 28.25
CA SER A 13 -7.27 -9.10 28.52
C SER A 13 -8.60 -8.97 27.79
N GLN A 14 -8.91 -7.78 27.23
CA GLN A 14 -10.13 -7.54 26.44
C GLN A 14 -9.93 -7.72 24.92
N PHE A 15 -8.78 -8.28 24.51
CA PHE A 15 -8.43 -8.48 23.09
C PHE A 15 -9.55 -9.08 22.24
N PRO A 16 -10.31 -10.11 22.68
CA PRO A 16 -11.37 -10.69 21.87
C PRO A 16 -12.50 -9.68 21.53
N ALA A 17 -12.90 -8.85 22.49
CA ALA A 17 -13.90 -7.81 22.29
C ALA A 17 -13.36 -6.59 21.50
N LEU A 18 -12.05 -6.40 21.50
CA LEU A 18 -11.34 -5.43 20.67
C LEU A 18 -11.26 -5.90 19.21
N THR A 19 -11.02 -7.19 18.95
CA THR A 19 -10.95 -7.75 17.59
C THR A 19 -12.26 -7.58 16.82
N ASP A 20 -13.40 -7.83 17.46
CA ASP A 20 -14.72 -7.63 16.84
C ASP A 20 -14.97 -6.15 16.52
N LYS A 21 -14.55 -5.24 17.43
CA LYS A 21 -14.64 -3.80 17.20
C LYS A 21 -13.68 -3.32 16.12
N VAL A 22 -12.47 -3.87 16.05
CA VAL A 22 -11.47 -3.54 15.02
C VAL A 22 -11.94 -4.02 13.65
N THR A 23 -12.51 -5.24 13.56
CA THR A 23 -13.11 -5.77 12.33
C THR A 23 -14.28 -4.91 11.89
N THR A 24 -15.18 -4.56 12.82
CA THR A 24 -16.32 -3.67 12.53
C THR A 24 -15.85 -2.30 12.05
N VAL A 25 -14.82 -1.73 12.68
CA VAL A 25 -14.25 -0.44 12.28
C VAL A 25 -13.59 -0.55 10.89
N ALA A 26 -12.83 -1.62 10.63
CA ALA A 26 -12.23 -1.87 9.33
C ALA A 26 -13.29 -2.05 8.23
N GLU A 27 -14.40 -2.74 8.51
CA GLU A 27 -15.54 -2.88 7.61
C GLU A 27 -16.23 -1.54 7.36
N VAL A 28 -16.42 -0.71 8.38
CA VAL A 28 -16.98 0.64 8.24
C VAL A 28 -16.08 1.53 7.40
N PHE A 29 -14.76 1.46 7.58
CA PHE A 29 -13.80 2.19 6.73
C PHE A 29 -13.75 1.65 5.30
N ALA A 30 -13.86 0.33 5.11
CA ALA A 30 -13.93 -0.29 3.78
C ALA A 30 -15.24 0.09 3.04
N GLN A 31 -16.34 0.25 3.78
CA GLN A 31 -17.63 0.69 3.25
C GLN A 31 -17.68 2.20 3.01
N HIS A 32 -16.91 2.98 3.77
CA HIS A 32 -16.80 4.42 3.59
C HIS A 32 -15.82 4.76 2.45
N ARG A 33 -16.29 4.63 1.21
CA ARG A 33 -15.68 5.31 0.06
C ARG A 33 -16.26 6.73 -0.01
N PRO A 34 -15.53 7.79 0.34
CA PRO A 34 -16.03 9.15 0.14
C PRO A 34 -16.36 9.36 -1.34
N GLU A 35 -17.61 9.72 -1.65
CA GLU A 35 -18.09 9.91 -3.02
C GLU A 35 -17.29 10.96 -3.83
N ALA A 36 -16.52 11.81 -3.14
CA ALA A 36 -15.68 12.84 -3.72
C ALA A 36 -14.46 12.29 -4.50
N GLU A 37 -14.13 10.99 -4.41
CA GLU A 37 -12.96 10.40 -5.04
C GLU A 37 -13.24 9.64 -6.34
N ARG A 38 -14.41 9.79 -6.99
CA ARG A 38 -14.58 9.37 -8.39
C ARG A 38 -13.96 10.40 -9.35
N THR A 39 -12.71 10.75 -9.11
CA THR A 39 -11.95 11.59 -10.02
C THR A 39 -11.17 10.70 -10.99
N VAL A 40 -10.80 11.25 -12.14
CA VAL A 40 -10.01 10.53 -13.16
C VAL A 40 -8.70 9.99 -12.56
N GLU A 41 -8.13 10.70 -11.57
CA GLU A 41 -6.93 10.28 -10.86
C GLU A 41 -7.15 9.00 -10.04
N HIS A 42 -8.31 8.83 -9.41
CA HIS A 42 -8.63 7.61 -8.68
C HIS A 42 -8.81 6.43 -9.65
N GLU A 43 -9.56 6.62 -10.74
CA GLU A 43 -9.73 5.60 -11.77
C GLU A 43 -8.38 5.20 -12.39
N ALA A 44 -7.48 6.16 -12.62
CA ALA A 44 -6.13 5.89 -13.10
C ALA A 44 -5.33 5.02 -12.11
N VAL A 45 -5.47 5.24 -10.80
CA VAL A 45 -4.83 4.40 -9.78
C VAL A 45 -5.41 2.98 -9.79
N GLU A 46 -6.72 2.82 -9.93
CA GLU A 46 -7.36 1.50 -9.99
C GLU A 46 -6.91 0.72 -11.24
N VAL A 47 -6.87 1.35 -12.41
CA VAL A 47 -6.36 0.73 -13.65
C VAL A 47 -4.91 0.27 -13.49
N LEU A 48 -4.05 1.12 -12.90
CA LEU A 48 -2.66 0.75 -12.63
C LEU A 48 -2.55 -0.40 -11.64
N ARG A 49 -3.40 -0.45 -10.61
CA ARG A 49 -3.42 -1.53 -9.63
C ARG A 49 -3.83 -2.86 -10.27
N GLU A 50 -4.91 -2.87 -11.05
CA GLU A 50 -5.39 -4.07 -11.75
C GLU A 50 -4.34 -4.59 -12.75
N PHE A 51 -3.73 -3.68 -13.51
CA PHE A 51 -2.66 -4.04 -14.43
C PHE A 51 -1.48 -4.69 -13.69
N LEU A 52 -0.98 -4.08 -12.61
CA LEU A 52 0.12 -4.65 -11.81
C LEU A 52 -0.25 -5.99 -11.15
N ALA A 53 -1.51 -6.19 -10.76
CA ALA A 53 -1.99 -7.44 -10.18
C ALA A 53 -2.03 -8.59 -11.20
N SER A 54 -2.11 -8.30 -12.50
CA SER A 54 -2.12 -9.31 -13.57
C SER A 54 -0.78 -10.05 -13.76
N PHE A 55 0.30 -9.57 -13.15
CA PHE A 55 1.65 -10.16 -13.24
C PHE A 55 1.98 -10.90 -11.94
N PRO A 56 1.84 -12.24 -11.89
CA PRO A 56 2.08 -13.00 -10.66
C PRO A 56 3.57 -13.14 -10.31
N ASP A 57 4.45 -13.07 -11.31
CA ASP A 57 5.90 -13.24 -11.13
C ASP A 57 6.56 -11.93 -10.64
N PRO A 58 7.26 -11.95 -9.49
CA PRO A 58 8.03 -10.80 -9.01
C PRO A 58 9.01 -10.23 -10.04
N SER A 59 9.60 -11.05 -10.91
CA SER A 59 10.53 -10.61 -11.94
C SER A 59 9.85 -9.71 -12.98
N GLN A 60 8.59 -10.02 -13.34
CA GLN A 60 7.78 -9.22 -14.25
C GLN A 60 7.41 -7.87 -13.62
N LYS A 61 7.05 -7.86 -12.32
CA LYS A 61 6.80 -6.60 -11.60
C LYS A 61 8.04 -5.71 -11.53
N ARG A 62 9.23 -6.30 -11.34
CA ARG A 62 10.49 -5.54 -11.40
C ARG A 62 10.69 -4.91 -12.79
N MET A 63 10.50 -5.66 -13.87
CA MET A 63 10.57 -5.07 -15.22
C MET A 63 9.63 -3.85 -15.37
N LEU A 64 8.40 -3.94 -14.87
CA LEU A 64 7.42 -2.85 -14.94
C LEU A 64 7.85 -1.61 -14.15
N TYR A 65 8.39 -1.77 -12.94
CA TYR A 65 8.90 -0.64 -12.16
C TYR A 65 10.10 0.03 -12.85
N THR A 66 10.92 -0.73 -13.58
CA THR A 66 12.05 -0.17 -14.35
C THR A 66 11.53 0.70 -15.48
N LEU A 67 10.54 0.20 -16.22
CA LEU A 67 9.90 0.94 -17.31
C LEU A 67 9.21 2.20 -16.79
N LEU A 68 8.50 2.11 -15.66
CA LEU A 68 7.85 3.24 -15.01
C LEU A 68 8.86 4.32 -14.61
N ALA A 69 9.95 3.92 -13.97
CA ALA A 69 11.02 4.84 -13.57
C ALA A 69 11.67 5.53 -14.78
N ALA A 70 11.99 4.77 -15.84
CA ALA A 70 12.54 5.33 -17.07
C ALA A 70 11.57 6.31 -17.75
N GLY A 71 10.28 5.97 -17.78
CA GLY A 71 9.22 6.86 -18.27
C GLY A 71 9.16 8.16 -17.49
N MET A 72 9.17 8.10 -16.16
CA MET A 72 9.19 9.29 -15.30
C MET A 72 10.44 10.15 -15.49
N ASP A 73 11.61 9.53 -15.66
CA ASP A 73 12.85 10.25 -15.91
C ASP A 73 12.82 10.96 -17.28
N SER A 74 12.35 10.27 -18.33
CA SER A 74 12.16 10.85 -19.66
C SER A 74 11.17 12.02 -19.66
N ALA A 75 10.17 11.97 -18.78
CA ALA A 75 9.20 13.05 -18.56
C ALA A 75 9.73 14.20 -17.68
N GLN A 76 11.03 14.22 -17.37
CA GLN A 76 11.66 15.21 -16.51
C GLN A 76 11.02 15.25 -15.11
N ARG A 77 10.76 14.07 -14.52
CA ARG A 77 10.25 13.89 -13.16
C ARG A 77 11.20 13.00 -12.33
N PRO A 78 12.48 13.39 -12.15
CA PRO A 78 13.52 12.53 -11.57
C PRO A 78 13.20 12.10 -10.12
N HIS A 79 12.56 12.95 -9.32
CA HIS A 79 12.16 12.58 -7.95
C HIS A 79 11.13 11.44 -7.93
N HIS A 80 10.22 11.40 -8.90
CA HIS A 80 9.23 10.32 -9.02
C HIS A 80 9.89 9.05 -9.56
N ALA A 81 10.82 9.18 -10.51
CA ALA A 81 11.62 8.05 -11.00
C ALA A 81 12.39 7.37 -9.86
N ALA A 82 13.02 8.14 -8.96
CA ALA A 82 13.73 7.60 -7.80
C ALA A 82 12.79 6.83 -6.85
N LYS A 83 11.56 7.33 -6.63
CA LYS A 83 10.55 6.60 -5.84
C LYS A 83 10.14 5.28 -6.50
N ALA A 84 9.92 5.28 -7.82
CA ALA A 84 9.61 4.05 -8.56
C ALA A 84 10.76 3.03 -8.49
N GLN A 85 12.01 3.49 -8.51
CA GLN A 85 13.18 2.63 -8.32
C GLN A 85 13.28 2.07 -6.89
N ALA A 86 12.90 2.83 -5.86
CA ALA A 86 12.96 2.34 -4.48
C ALA A 86 12.09 1.08 -4.25
N LEU A 87 11.01 0.91 -5.01
CA LEU A 87 10.12 -0.25 -4.94
C LEU A 87 10.83 -1.59 -5.21
N PHE A 88 11.98 -1.57 -5.88
CA PHE A 88 12.84 -2.74 -6.05
C PHE A 88 13.39 -3.28 -4.73
N ASN A 89 13.84 -2.38 -3.87
CA ASN A 89 14.57 -2.72 -2.65
C ASN A 89 13.63 -3.22 -1.55
N GLU A 90 12.40 -2.71 -1.52
CA GLU A 90 11.38 -3.10 -0.54
C GLU A 90 10.89 -4.55 -0.72
N HIS A 91 10.86 -5.05 -1.96
CA HIS A 91 10.46 -6.44 -2.24
C HIS A 91 11.59 -7.46 -2.05
N VAL A 92 12.85 -7.04 -1.94
CA VAL A 92 13.98 -7.93 -1.64
C VAL A 92 14.06 -8.25 -0.14
N ALA A 93 13.59 -7.33 0.71
CA ALA A 93 13.58 -7.52 2.16
C ALA A 93 12.46 -8.45 2.67
N ALA A 94 11.44 -8.73 1.84
CA ALA A 94 10.27 -9.52 2.20
C ALA A 94 10.46 -11.04 2.05
N ASP A 95 11.63 -11.53 1.61
CA ASP A 95 12.01 -12.94 1.67
C ASP A 95 12.88 -13.19 2.93
N PRO A 96 12.30 -13.48 4.10
CA PRO A 96 13.03 -14.22 5.12
C PRO A 96 13.19 -15.64 4.59
N VAL A 97 14.36 -15.89 3.99
CA VAL A 97 14.88 -17.22 3.71
C VAL A 97 14.62 -18.10 4.93
N GLY A 98 13.69 -19.04 4.76
CA GLY A 98 13.53 -20.16 5.66
C GLY A 98 14.87 -20.87 5.80
N LYS A 99 15.25 -21.16 7.04
CA LYS A 99 16.35 -22.06 7.40
C LYS A 99 16.36 -22.25 8.91
N PRO A 100 16.94 -23.35 9.39
CA PRO A 100 16.66 -24.76 9.11
C PRO A 100 16.03 -25.47 10.32
#